data_AF-A0A4Y2LSV6-F1
#
_entry.id   AF-A0A4Y2LSV6-F1
#
_cell.length_a   1.000
_cell.length_b   1.000
_cell.length_c   1.000
_cell.angle_alpha   90.00
_cell.angle_beta   90.00
_cell.angle_gamma   90.00
#
_symmetry.space_group_name_H-M   'P 1'
#
loop_
_entity.id
_entity.type
_entity.pdbx_description
1 polymer ?
#
loop_
_entity_poly.entity_id
_entity_poly.type
_entity_poly.pdbx_seq_one_letter_code
_entity_poly.pdbx_strand_id
1 'polypeptide(L)'
;MCHTSVHWVSALPAVLLDLRTVFKEDLQCSPAKMVYGENLCLPSQFFVQQQPQAADNGFIKKLNTHIQQLRATPTSNHSAKPTFVYRDLSVCSHVFLRVDAVQPSLSQPYTGPYKVLSRTNKNFIILKDKKK
;
A
#
# COMPACT_ATOMS: atom_id res chain seq x y z
N MET A 1 -3.88 -10.80 10.51
CA MET A 1 -3.23 -11.81 11.38
C MET A 1 -1.72 -11.65 11.33
N CYS A 2 -1.06 -11.25 12.42
CA CYS A 2 0.39 -11.12 12.49
C CYS A 2 0.99 -12.47 12.92
N HIS A 3 1.71 -13.16 12.04
CA HIS A 3 2.44 -14.38 12.36
C HIS A 3 3.91 -14.03 12.57
N THR A 4 4.47 -14.36 13.73
CA THR A 4 5.86 -14.07 14.13
C THR A 4 6.86 -15.17 13.76
N SER A 5 6.46 -16.15 12.94
CA SER A 5 7.31 -17.29 12.59
C SER A 5 8.21 -17.00 11.37
N VAL A 6 9.43 -17.54 11.41
CA VAL A 6 10.45 -17.47 10.35
C VAL A 6 10.00 -18.17 9.05
N HIS A 7 9.00 -19.06 9.12
CA HIS A 7 8.46 -19.81 7.99
C HIS A 7 7.20 -19.15 7.39
N TRP A 8 7.35 -17.91 6.92
CA TRP A 8 6.27 -17.13 6.29
C TRP A 8 5.59 -17.86 5.11
N VAL A 9 6.31 -18.73 4.40
CA VAL A 9 5.77 -19.52 3.28
C VAL A 9 4.59 -20.39 3.73
N SER A 10 4.62 -20.95 4.94
CA SER A 10 3.52 -21.76 5.48
C SER A 10 2.30 -20.92 5.85
N ALA A 11 2.50 -19.66 6.21
CA ALA A 11 1.43 -18.71 6.53
C ALA A 11 0.88 -17.98 5.29
N LEU A 12 1.64 -17.95 4.19
CA LEU A 12 1.31 -17.22 2.98
C LEU A 12 -0.06 -17.59 2.39
N PRO A 13 -0.45 -18.88 2.25
CA PRO A 13 -1.77 -19.22 1.71
C PRO A 13 -2.92 -18.66 2.55
N ALA A 14 -2.78 -18.69 3.88
CA ALA A 14 -3.78 -18.17 4.81
C ALA A 14 -3.89 -16.64 4.74
N VAL A 15 -2.76 -15.94 4.68
CA VAL A 15 -2.73 -14.47 4.53
C VAL A 15 -3.34 -14.03 3.20
N LEU A 16 -3.02 -14.73 2.12
CA LEU A 16 -3.59 -14.43 0.81
C LEU A 16 -5.08 -14.75 0.73
N LEU A 17 -5.55 -15.78 1.44
CA LEU A 17 -6.98 -16.06 1.56
C LEU A 17 -7.69 -14.92 2.30
N ASP A 18 -7.16 -14.52 3.46
CA ASP A 18 -7.68 -13.42 4.27
C ASP A 18 -7.80 -12.14 3.44
N LEU A 19 -6.71 -11.71 2.77
CA LEU A 19 -6.72 -10.53 1.89
C LEU A 19 -7.75 -10.59 0.75
N ARG A 20 -8.08 -11.78 0.24
CA ARG A 20 -9.09 -11.95 -0.83
C ARG A 20 -10.51 -11.92 -0.28
N THR A 21 -10.72 -12.36 0.95
CA THR A 21 -12.05 -12.41 1.57
C THR A 21 -12.36 -11.19 2.43
N VAL A 22 -11.36 -10.38 2.77
CA VAL A 22 -11.54 -9.12 3.50
C VAL A 22 -12.52 -8.23 2.74
N PHE A 23 -13.53 -7.78 3.47
CA PHE A 23 -14.48 -6.79 2.99
C PHE A 23 -13.78 -5.44 2.95
N LYS A 24 -13.92 -4.73 1.83
CA LYS A 24 -13.40 -3.36 1.69
C LYS A 24 -14.56 -2.39 1.62
N GLU A 25 -14.66 -1.51 2.62
CA GLU A 25 -15.77 -0.57 2.76
C GLU A 25 -15.86 0.41 1.58
N ASP A 26 -14.73 0.84 1.01
CA ASP A 26 -14.73 1.75 -0.15
C ASP A 26 -15.43 1.15 -1.38
N LEU A 27 -15.33 -0.17 -1.54
CA LEU A 27 -15.90 -0.92 -2.66
C LEU A 27 -17.21 -1.63 -2.30
N GLN A 28 -17.60 -1.61 -1.02
CA GLN A 28 -18.71 -2.38 -0.45
C GLN A 28 -18.68 -3.86 -0.87
N CYS A 29 -17.49 -4.41 -1.07
CA CYS A 29 -17.28 -5.74 -1.63
C CYS A 29 -15.91 -6.32 -1.23
N SER A 30 -15.79 -7.65 -1.22
CA SER A 30 -14.50 -8.34 -1.10
C SER A 30 -13.94 -8.66 -2.48
N PRO A 31 -12.60 -8.73 -2.66
CA PRO A 31 -11.99 -9.15 -3.92
C PRO A 31 -12.51 -10.50 -4.43
N ALA A 32 -12.71 -11.45 -3.52
CA ALA A 32 -13.31 -12.74 -3.83
C ALA A 32 -14.73 -12.62 -4.39
N LYS A 33 -15.57 -11.78 -3.77
CA LYS A 33 -16.94 -11.53 -4.26
C LYS A 33 -16.96 -10.81 -5.60
N MET A 34 -16.01 -9.92 -5.87
CA MET A 34 -15.89 -9.28 -7.19
C MET A 34 -15.54 -10.27 -8.29
N VAL A 35 -14.73 -11.28 -8.00
CA VAL A 35 -14.28 -12.28 -8.99
C VAL A 35 -15.32 -13.36 -9.20
N TYR A 36 -15.88 -13.91 -8.12
CA TYR A 36 -16.78 -15.07 -8.17
C TYR A 36 -18.27 -14.68 -8.16
N GLY A 37 -18.60 -13.40 -7.98
CA GLY A 37 -19.98 -12.90 -7.90
C GLY A 37 -20.65 -13.12 -6.54
N GLU A 38 -20.08 -13.98 -5.69
CA GLU A 38 -20.60 -14.32 -4.37
C GLU A 38 -19.53 -14.31 -3.28
N ASN A 39 -19.95 -14.17 -2.03
CA ASN A 39 -19.03 -14.25 -0.90
C ASN A 39 -18.53 -15.69 -0.75
N LEU A 40 -17.21 -15.88 -0.76
CA LEU A 40 -16.62 -17.18 -0.44
C LEU A 40 -16.93 -17.57 1.01
N CYS A 41 -17.57 -18.73 1.20
CA CYS A 41 -17.77 -19.34 2.51
C CYS A 41 -16.44 -19.85 3.05
N LEU A 42 -15.89 -19.18 4.06
CA LEU A 42 -14.68 -19.63 4.72
C LEU A 42 -15.01 -20.72 5.76
N PRO A 43 -14.17 -21.75 5.94
CA PRO A 43 -14.33 -22.74 7.01
C PRO A 43 -14.51 -22.12 8.41
N SER A 44 -13.88 -20.97 8.67
CA SER A 44 -14.00 -20.21 9.91
C SER A 44 -15.37 -19.53 10.10
N GLN A 45 -16.14 -19.29 9.04
CA GLN A 45 -17.50 -18.75 9.11
C GLN A 45 -18.55 -19.79 9.51
N PHE A 46 -18.23 -21.08 9.47
CA PHE A 46 -19.15 -22.12 9.95
C PHE A 46 -19.18 -22.22 11.48
N PHE A 47 -18.18 -21.67 12.18
CA PHE A 47 -18.09 -21.66 13.64
C PHE A 47 -18.71 -20.41 14.28
N VAL A 48 -19.73 -19.81 13.65
CA VAL A 48 -20.50 -18.73 14.28
C VAL A 48 -21.24 -19.31 15.49
N GLN A 49 -20.69 -19.00 16.66
CA GLN A 49 -21.29 -19.18 17.96
C GLN A 49 -22.72 -18.63 17.93
N GLN A 50 -23.70 -19.47 18.31
CA GLN A 50 -25.08 -19.05 18.50
C GLN A 50 -25.14 -17.77 19.35
N GLN A 51 -25.97 -16.83 18.92
CA GLN A 51 -26.18 -15.53 19.54
C GLN A 51 -26.41 -15.70 21.05
N PRO A 52 -25.56 -15.16 21.94
CA PRO A 52 -25.92 -15.07 23.34
C PRO A 52 -27.11 -14.11 23.40
N GLN A 53 -28.24 -14.61 23.89
CA GLN A 53 -29.36 -13.78 24.30
C GLN A 53 -28.86 -12.62 25.14
N ALA A 54 -29.50 -11.46 24.99
CA ALA A 54 -29.19 -10.21 25.66
C ALA A 54 -28.87 -10.41 27.14
N ALA A 55 -27.58 -10.58 27.44
CA ALA A 55 -27.06 -10.57 28.79
C ALA A 55 -26.29 -9.26 28.91
N ASP A 56 -26.71 -8.46 29.89
CA ASP A 56 -26.13 -7.18 30.29
C ASP A 56 -24.68 -7.39 30.74
N ASN A 57 -23.81 -7.59 29.76
CA ASN A 57 -22.49 -8.15 30.00
C ASN A 57 -21.48 -7.03 29.95
N GLY A 58 -21.08 -6.56 31.14
CA GLY A 58 -19.91 -5.69 31.33
C GLY A 58 -18.64 -6.21 30.65
N PHE A 59 -18.61 -7.49 30.27
CA PHE A 59 -17.63 -8.09 29.37
C PHE A 59 -17.59 -7.44 27.98
N ILE A 60 -18.73 -7.21 27.32
CA ILE A 60 -18.77 -6.55 26.00
C ILE A 60 -18.28 -5.10 26.10
N LYS A 61 -18.63 -4.40 27.20
CA LYS A 61 -18.09 -3.06 27.47
C LYS A 61 -16.57 -3.10 27.66
N LYS A 62 -16.04 -4.02 28.48
CA LYS A 62 -14.59 -4.21 28.68
C LYS A 62 -13.88 -4.55 27.37
N LEU A 63 -14.46 -5.42 26.55
CA LEU A 63 -13.91 -5.80 25.24
C LEU A 63 -13.85 -4.62 24.29
N ASN A 64 -14.92 -3.83 24.19
CA ASN A 64 -14.95 -2.61 23.38
C ASN A 64 -13.88 -1.61 23.83
N THR A 65 -13.69 -1.41 25.13
CA THR A 65 -12.63 -0.53 25.65
C THR A 65 -11.25 -1.04 25.26
N HIS A 66 -11.01 -2.36 25.34
CA HIS A 66 -9.73 -2.97 24.96
C HIS A 66 -9.46 -2.84 23.46
N ILE A 67 -10.47 -3.05 22.62
CA ILE A 67 -10.37 -2.88 21.16
C ILE A 67 -10.13 -1.40 20.80
N GLN A 68 -10.74 -0.45 21.51
CA GLN A 68 -10.47 0.97 21.31
C GLN A 68 -9.04 1.38 21.71
N GLN A 69 -8.47 0.74 22.74
CA GLN A 69 -7.05 0.93 23.12
C GLN A 69 -6.08 0.32 22.10
N LEU A 70 -6.50 -0.75 21.40
CA LEU A 70 -5.74 -1.37 20.31
C LEU A 70 -5.91 -0.66 18.97
N ARG A 71 -6.80 0.34 18.88
CA ARG A 71 -7.06 1.08 17.64
C ARG A 71 -5.79 1.81 17.26
N ALA A 72 -5.30 1.52 16.05
CA ALA A 72 -4.09 2.14 15.52
C ALA A 72 -4.20 3.66 15.66
N THR A 73 -3.23 4.26 16.35
CA THR A 73 -3.13 5.72 16.47
C THR A 73 -3.12 6.30 15.06
N PRO A 74 -3.96 7.31 14.75
CA PRO A 74 -3.92 7.95 13.45
C PRO A 74 -2.50 8.41 13.20
N THR A 75 -1.89 7.85 12.15
CA THR A 75 -0.54 8.21 11.74
C THR A 75 -0.49 9.71 11.50
N SER A 76 0.37 10.39 12.25
CA SER A 76 0.70 11.78 12.02
C SER A 76 1.04 11.96 10.54
N ASN A 77 0.25 12.79 9.85
CA ASN A 77 0.47 13.12 8.45
C ASN A 77 1.66 14.09 8.36
N HIS A 78 2.88 13.55 8.44
CA HIS A 78 4.12 14.32 8.27
C HIS A 78 4.32 14.82 6.82
N SER A 79 3.42 14.49 5.89
CA SER A 79 3.54 14.74 4.45
C SER A 79 2.82 16.02 3.96
N ALA A 80 2.42 16.93 4.85
CA ALA A 80 1.73 18.15 4.44
C ALA A 80 2.64 19.22 3.78
N LYS A 81 3.96 19.02 3.75
CA LYS A 81 4.87 19.98 3.12
C LYS A 81 4.79 19.84 1.59
N PRO A 82 4.47 20.92 0.85
CA PRO A 82 4.52 20.87 -0.61
C PRO A 82 5.95 20.60 -1.06
N THR A 83 6.12 19.64 -1.98
CA THR A 83 7.42 19.38 -2.59
C THR A 83 7.89 20.62 -3.32
N PHE A 84 9.08 21.13 -2.99
CA PHE A 84 9.68 22.23 -3.72
C PHE A 84 10.05 21.76 -5.13
N VAL A 85 9.52 22.44 -6.15
CA VAL A 85 9.85 22.21 -7.56
C VAL A 85 10.37 23.51 -8.14
N TYR A 86 11.56 23.46 -8.74
CA TYR A 86 12.18 24.64 -9.34
C TYR A 86 11.39 25.12 -10.56
N ARG A 87 11.17 26.43 -10.69
CA ARG A 87 10.31 27.01 -11.74
C ARG A 87 10.81 26.69 -13.15
N ASP A 88 12.12 26.68 -13.34
CA ASP A 88 12.69 26.48 -14.68
C ASP A 88 12.55 25.04 -15.18
N LEU A 89 12.14 24.08 -14.32
CA LEU A 89 11.78 22.74 -14.77
C LEU A 89 10.60 22.75 -15.76
N SER A 90 9.77 23.80 -15.74
CA SER A 90 8.68 23.98 -16.71
C SER A 90 9.16 24.36 -18.11
N VAL A 91 10.33 24.99 -18.22
CA VAL A 91 10.86 25.56 -19.48
C VAL A 91 12.20 24.95 -19.91
N CYS A 92 12.82 24.11 -19.07
CA CYS A 92 14.14 23.56 -19.34
C CYS A 92 14.19 22.77 -20.66
N SER A 93 15.26 23.01 -21.44
CA SER A 93 15.50 22.30 -22.70
C SER A 93 16.11 20.92 -22.47
N HIS A 94 16.85 20.75 -21.37
CA HIS A 94 17.53 19.51 -21.02
C HIS A 94 17.37 19.17 -19.54
N VAL A 95 17.45 17.88 -19.23
CA VAL A 95 17.40 17.35 -17.86
C VAL A 95 18.45 16.26 -17.66
N PHE A 96 18.87 16.07 -16.40
CA PHE A 96 19.72 14.97 -15.98
C PHE A 96 18.86 13.83 -15.41
N LEU A 97 19.14 12.59 -15.82
CA LEU A 97 18.43 11.40 -15.37
C LEU A 97 19.21 10.71 -14.25
N ARG A 98 18.58 10.51 -13.10
CA ARG A 98 19.17 9.78 -11.97
C ARG A 98 19.40 8.30 -12.33
N VAL A 99 20.52 7.76 -11.88
CA VAL A 99 20.84 6.33 -11.96
C VAL A 99 20.55 5.72 -10.59
N ASP A 100 19.44 4.99 -10.47
CA ASP A 100 19.03 4.35 -9.21
C ASP A 100 19.60 2.93 -9.01
N ALA A 101 20.61 2.57 -9.79
CA ALA A 101 21.37 1.34 -9.58
C ALA A 101 22.38 1.51 -8.43
N VAL A 102 22.73 0.40 -7.77
CA VAL A 102 23.88 0.38 -6.84
C VAL A 102 25.13 0.66 -7.66
N GLN A 103 25.83 1.74 -7.32
CA GLN A 103 27.04 2.16 -8.01
C GLN A 103 28.22 2.20 -7.03
N PRO A 104 29.47 2.07 -7.52
CA PRO A 104 30.66 2.25 -6.71
C PRO A 104 30.70 3.63 -6.04
N SER A 105 31.47 3.74 -4.96
CA SER A 105 31.75 5.01 -4.29
C SER A 105 32.26 6.05 -5.29
N LEU A 106 31.82 7.30 -5.15
CA LEU A 106 32.20 8.44 -5.99
C LEU A 106 31.80 8.33 -7.48
N SER A 107 30.85 7.47 -7.81
CA SER A 107 30.22 7.44 -9.14
C SER A 107 29.26 8.60 -9.34
N GLN A 108 29.08 9.01 -10.59
CA GLN A 108 28.13 10.07 -10.94
C GLN A 108 26.69 9.55 -10.82
N PRO A 109 25.84 10.13 -9.94
CA PRO A 109 24.49 9.61 -9.70
C PRO A 109 23.47 10.00 -10.78
N TYR A 110 23.86 10.84 -11.74
CA TYR A 110 23.01 11.29 -12.83
C TYR A 110 23.71 11.16 -14.18
N THR A 111 22.96 10.88 -15.24
CA THR A 111 23.45 10.88 -16.62
C THR A 111 22.76 11.99 -17.43
N GLY A 112 23.36 12.41 -18.53
CA GLY A 112 22.83 13.48 -19.38
C GLY A 112 23.87 14.57 -19.66
N PRO A 113 23.46 15.75 -20.16
CA PRO A 113 22.09 16.25 -20.28
C PRO A 113 21.29 15.61 -21.44
N TYR A 114 20.04 15.24 -21.20
CA TYR A 114 19.13 14.72 -22.23
C TYR A 114 18.13 15.78 -22.66
N LYS A 115 17.88 15.89 -23.98
CA LYS A 115 16.91 16.83 -24.54
C LYS A 115 15.49 16.44 -24.14
N VAL A 116 14.71 17.38 -23.63
CA VAL A 116 13.28 17.19 -23.33
C VAL A 116 12.46 17.31 -24.62
N LEU A 117 11.69 16.28 -24.95
CA LEU A 117 10.78 16.24 -26.09
C LEU A 117 9.39 16.75 -25.72
N SER A 118 8.89 16.32 -24.56
CA SER A 118 7.62 16.80 -23.99
C SER A 118 7.63 16.63 -22.47
N ARG A 119 6.70 17.31 -21.78
CA ARG A 119 6.61 17.29 -20.31
C ARG A 119 5.17 17.41 -19.84
N THR A 120 4.86 16.80 -18.70
CA THR A 120 3.61 16.97 -17.94
C THR A 120 3.94 17.45 -16.53
N ASN A 121 2.94 17.59 -15.65
CA ASN A 121 3.16 18.01 -14.26
C ASN A 121 4.16 17.10 -13.51
N LYS A 122 4.19 15.79 -13.81
CA LYS A 122 5.03 14.80 -13.11
C LYS A 122 6.05 14.07 -13.98
N ASN A 123 5.90 14.12 -15.31
CA ASN A 123 6.69 13.29 -16.22
C ASN A 123 7.42 14.13 -17.27
N PHE A 124 8.59 13.66 -17.68
CA PHE A 124 9.37 14.21 -18.80
C PHE A 124 9.62 13.10 -19.81
N ILE A 125 9.38 13.38 -21.10
CA ILE A 125 9.82 12.52 -22.20
C ILE A 125 11.14 13.09 -22.71
N ILE A 126 12.18 12.27 -22.69
CA ILE A 126 13.55 12.67 -23.05
C ILE A 126 14.04 11.89 -24.27
N LEU A 127 14.89 12.54 -25.06
CA LEU A 127 15.66 11.88 -26.11
C LEU A 127 16.90 11.23 -25.49
N LYS A 128 16.94 9.90 -25.45
CA LYS A 128 18.09 9.12 -24.98
C LYS A 128 18.66 8.33 -26.15
N ASP A 129 19.88 8.66 -26.57
CA ASP A 129 20.58 7.86 -27.57
C ASP A 129 20.91 6.48 -27.00
N LYS A 130 20.58 5.43 -27.77
CA LYS A 130 21.07 4.08 -27.50
C LYS A 130 22.54 4.02 -27.89
N LYS A 131 23.45 4.37 -26.98
CA LYS A 131 24.82 3.86 -27.10
C LYS A 131 24.75 2.34 -26.87
N LYS A 132 25.09 1.59 -27.94
CA LYS A 132 25.37 0.15 -27.89
C LYS A 132 26.42 -0.17 -26.85
#